data_AF-A0A2A9G113-F1
#
_entry.id   AF-A0A2A9G113-F1
#
_cell.length_a   1.000
_cell.length_b   1.000
_cell.length_c   1.000
_cell.angle_alpha   90.00
_cell.angle_beta   90.00
_cell.angle_gamma   90.00
#
_symmetry.space_group_name_H-M   'P 1'
#
loop_
_entity.id
_entity.type
_entity.pdbx_description
1 polymer ?
#
loop_
_entity_poly.entity_id
_entity_poly.type
_entity_poly.pdbx_seq_one_letter_code
_entity_poly.pdbx_strand_id
1 'polypeptide(L)'
;MSQPSPALAGRLRALRKESWPGVVITQRRLADVFGVSNGLLSSWENTATPVSPPTFRLDAYATFFATRRSIEGPEDRLLPVAELTEEERRRREQLRTELAGLRGSTDEPGSPVAEFAPGNLWRFPAKEDVVLVVSQLPENRRIEYADPASPDYAQLFSYADPDALIELYGHIRACNPTNNVSFRTANQRVPLRPKEYTAHLVLLGGVDWNPQTKELLALIDAPVRQVGRGDGDDDGFGGFVVTRPDGAIEHFNTQVSPDGAVVEDIALFYRGPNPLNRKRTVTVCNGMYGRGTLGAVRALTDPRFRDRNQEHLDRRFAGVPSFSILSRVPIFNNQGLTPDWTLAAHRLHEWPETN
;
A
#
# COMPACT_ATOMS: atom_id res chain seq x y z
N MET A 1 -22.09 -10.00 -0.83
CA MET A 1 -21.42 -8.78 -0.31
C MET A 1 -20.97 -9.12 1.09
N SER A 2 -19.68 -9.13 1.38
CA SER A 2 -19.20 -9.29 2.76
C SER A 2 -19.65 -8.06 3.54
N GLN A 3 -20.75 -8.15 4.27
CA GLN A 3 -21.15 -7.08 5.17
C GLN A 3 -20.19 -7.15 6.37
N PRO A 4 -19.46 -6.07 6.67
CA PRO A 4 -18.56 -6.04 7.80
C PRO A 4 -19.33 -6.32 9.09
N SER A 5 -18.82 -7.27 9.90
CA SER A 5 -19.55 -7.81 11.05
C SER A 5 -19.39 -6.90 12.29
N PRO A 6 -20.47 -6.33 12.85
CA PRO A 6 -20.41 -5.60 14.12
C PRO A 6 -19.84 -6.47 15.26
N ALA A 7 -20.03 -7.79 15.18
CA ALA A 7 -19.49 -8.74 16.16
C ALA A 7 -17.95 -8.80 16.10
N LEU A 8 -17.36 -8.78 14.90
CA LEU A 8 -15.90 -8.71 14.75
C LEU A 8 -15.36 -7.40 15.34
N ALA A 9 -15.96 -6.27 14.98
CA ALA A 9 -15.52 -4.95 15.49
C ALA A 9 -15.60 -4.88 17.03
N GLY A 10 -16.69 -5.40 17.61
CA GLY A 10 -16.84 -5.49 19.06
C GLY A 10 -15.77 -6.37 19.71
N ARG A 11 -15.44 -7.51 19.09
CA ARG A 11 -14.41 -8.43 19.61
C ARG A 11 -13.01 -7.84 19.57
N LEU A 12 -12.63 -7.16 18.49
CA LEU A 12 -11.34 -6.47 18.37
C LEU A 12 -11.19 -5.40 19.47
N ARG A 13 -12.27 -4.63 19.71
CA ARG A 13 -12.32 -3.63 20.78
C ARG A 13 -12.20 -4.26 22.18
N ALA A 14 -12.87 -5.38 22.41
CA ALA A 14 -12.81 -6.12 23.67
C ALA A 14 -11.39 -6.66 23.93
N LEU A 15 -10.73 -7.25 22.93
CA LEU A 15 -9.33 -7.68 23.06
C LEU A 15 -8.44 -6.54 23.56
N ARG A 16 -8.57 -5.34 22.97
CA ARG A 16 -7.76 -4.19 23.38
C ARG A 16 -8.07 -3.69 24.80
N LYS A 17 -9.32 -3.75 25.24
CA LYS A 17 -9.75 -3.20 26.53
C LYS A 17 -9.69 -4.18 27.70
N GLU A 18 -9.82 -5.48 27.43
CA GLU A 18 -10.17 -6.47 28.45
C GLU A 18 -9.17 -7.63 28.53
N SER A 19 -8.22 -7.76 27.60
CA SER A 19 -7.29 -8.92 27.59
C SER A 19 -6.40 -9.00 28.82
N TRP A 20 -6.00 -7.85 29.39
CA TRP A 20 -5.08 -7.80 30.53
C TRP A 20 -5.59 -6.86 31.62
N PRO A 21 -5.97 -7.40 32.79
CA PRO A 21 -6.38 -6.58 33.93
C PRO A 21 -5.30 -5.57 34.33
N GLY A 22 -5.72 -4.32 34.56
CA GLY A 22 -4.85 -3.23 34.98
C GLY A 22 -3.98 -2.61 33.88
N VAL A 23 -4.11 -3.06 32.62
CA VAL A 23 -3.36 -2.48 31.49
C VAL A 23 -4.32 -1.81 30.51
N VAL A 24 -4.05 -0.53 30.19
CA VAL A 24 -4.82 0.21 29.19
C VAL A 24 -4.03 0.28 27.89
N ILE A 25 -4.47 -0.47 26.88
CA ILE A 25 -3.96 -0.36 25.51
C ILE A 25 -4.82 0.64 24.73
N THR A 26 -4.24 1.77 24.35
CA THR A 26 -4.92 2.77 23.53
C THR A 26 -4.94 2.35 22.07
N GLN A 27 -5.87 2.89 21.28
CA GLN A 27 -5.88 2.64 19.83
C GLN A 27 -4.59 3.13 19.17
N ARG A 28 -4.06 4.28 19.62
CA ARG A 28 -2.78 4.82 19.15
C ARG A 28 -1.63 3.82 19.36
N ARG A 29 -1.48 3.29 20.58
CA ARG A 29 -0.42 2.31 20.88
C ARG A 29 -0.53 1.07 19.99
N LEU A 30 -1.73 0.51 19.83
CA LEU A 30 -1.93 -0.66 18.98
C LEU A 30 -1.71 -0.36 17.49
N ALA A 31 -2.09 0.84 17.05
CA ALA A 31 -1.88 1.31 15.68
C ALA A 31 -0.39 1.46 15.36
N ASP A 32 0.40 1.99 16.31
CA ASP A 32 1.86 2.13 16.19
C ASP A 32 2.52 0.73 16.05
N VAL A 33 2.14 -0.24 16.90
CA VAL A 33 2.63 -1.63 16.81
C VAL A 33 2.31 -2.27 15.46
N PHE A 34 1.11 -2.01 14.93
CA PHE A 34 0.68 -2.55 13.64
C PHE A 34 1.19 -1.72 12.45
N GLY A 35 1.79 -0.57 12.67
CA GLY A 35 2.20 0.36 11.61
C GLY A 35 1.03 0.84 10.77
N VAL A 36 -0.13 1.08 11.37
CA VAL A 36 -1.35 1.63 10.74
C VAL A 36 -1.72 2.98 11.35
N SER A 37 -2.62 3.73 10.71
CA SER A 37 -3.13 4.95 11.33
C SER A 37 -4.13 4.66 12.45
N ASN A 38 -4.20 5.56 13.43
CA ASN A 38 -5.19 5.49 14.50
C ASN A 38 -6.64 5.52 13.96
N GLY A 39 -6.87 6.24 12.86
CA GLY A 39 -8.17 6.30 12.18
C GLY A 39 -8.58 4.95 11.58
N LEU A 40 -7.65 4.26 10.92
CA LEU A 40 -7.88 2.94 10.35
C LEU A 40 -8.17 1.90 11.45
N LEU A 41 -7.38 1.90 12.52
CA LEU A 41 -7.64 1.00 13.66
C LEU A 41 -8.99 1.29 14.33
N SER A 42 -9.35 2.58 14.45
CA SER A 42 -10.68 2.99 14.94
C SER A 42 -11.81 2.48 14.05
N SER A 43 -11.63 2.49 12.72
CA SER A 43 -12.63 1.97 11.78
C SER A 43 -12.88 0.46 11.94
N TRP A 44 -11.85 -0.32 12.29
CA TRP A 44 -11.99 -1.75 12.54
C TRP A 44 -12.71 -2.07 13.85
N GLU A 45 -12.58 -1.20 14.86
CA GLU A 45 -13.23 -1.36 16.17
C GLU A 45 -14.60 -0.66 16.26
N ASN A 46 -15.04 -0.01 15.18
CA ASN A 46 -16.30 0.72 15.15
C ASN A 46 -17.47 -0.22 14.85
N THR A 47 -18.34 -0.45 15.83
CA THR A 47 -19.51 -1.32 15.66
C THR A 47 -20.68 -0.68 14.90
N ALA A 48 -20.71 0.66 14.76
CA ALA A 48 -21.78 1.38 14.08
C ALA A 48 -21.59 1.39 12.55
N THR A 49 -20.33 1.52 12.10
CA THR A 49 -19.93 1.45 10.68
C THR A 49 -18.72 0.51 10.57
N PRO A 50 -18.92 -0.80 10.73
CA PRO A 50 -17.80 -1.73 10.81
C PRO A 50 -17.04 -1.79 9.49
N VAL A 51 -15.72 -1.94 9.57
CA VAL A 51 -14.83 -2.20 8.44
C VAL A 51 -14.03 -3.45 8.77
N SER A 52 -14.12 -4.50 7.96
CA SER A 52 -13.41 -5.76 8.23
C SER A 52 -11.92 -5.60 7.90
N PRO A 53 -11.00 -5.83 8.85
CA PRO A 53 -9.57 -5.85 8.58
C PRO A 53 -9.17 -7.05 7.68
N PRO A 54 -8.04 -6.96 6.96
CA PRO A 54 -7.44 -8.07 6.23
C PRO A 54 -7.04 -9.26 7.12
N THR A 55 -6.81 -10.45 6.53
CA THR A 55 -6.55 -11.69 7.31
C THR A 55 -5.27 -11.58 8.12
N PHE A 56 -4.18 -11.13 7.50
CA PHE A 56 -2.90 -10.95 8.18
C PHE A 56 -2.98 -9.94 9.34
N ARG A 57 -3.93 -8.98 9.29
CA ARG A 57 -4.20 -8.07 10.41
C ARG A 57 -4.92 -8.77 11.56
N LEU A 58 -5.85 -9.69 11.27
CA LEU A 58 -6.40 -10.56 12.30
C LEU A 58 -5.33 -11.47 12.91
N ASP A 59 -4.38 -11.95 12.11
CA ASP A 59 -3.23 -12.72 12.61
C ASP A 59 -2.34 -11.86 13.52
N ALA A 60 -2.15 -10.58 13.20
CA ALA A 60 -1.43 -9.64 14.05
C ALA A 60 -2.17 -9.39 15.38
N TYR A 61 -3.49 -9.20 15.37
CA TYR A 61 -4.30 -9.15 16.59
C TYR A 61 -4.16 -10.43 17.42
N ALA A 62 -4.30 -11.59 16.79
CA ALA A 62 -4.18 -12.88 17.46
C ALA A 62 -2.80 -13.07 18.08
N THR A 63 -1.73 -12.63 17.40
CA THR A 63 -0.36 -12.72 17.88
C THR A 63 -0.10 -11.75 19.05
N PHE A 64 -0.49 -10.49 18.92
CA PHE A 64 -0.28 -9.47 19.95
C PHE A 64 -1.01 -9.80 21.25
N PHE A 65 -2.28 -10.24 21.17
CA PHE A 65 -3.08 -10.57 22.36
C PHE A 65 -2.89 -12.02 22.85
N ALA A 66 -2.04 -12.82 22.21
CA ALA A 66 -1.70 -14.15 22.70
C ALA A 66 -0.74 -14.12 23.91
N THR A 67 -0.01 -13.02 24.11
CA THR A 67 1.00 -12.93 25.17
C THR A 67 1.17 -11.53 25.72
N ARG A 68 1.36 -11.44 27.05
CA ARG A 68 1.67 -10.19 27.73
C ARG A 68 3.09 -9.69 27.41
N ARG A 69 3.98 -10.56 26.93
CA ARG A 69 5.35 -10.21 26.52
C ARG A 69 5.40 -9.16 25.40
N SER A 70 4.30 -8.99 24.65
CA SER A 70 4.14 -7.92 23.66
C SER A 70 4.13 -6.51 24.25
N ILE A 71 3.93 -6.37 25.57
CA ILE A 71 3.83 -5.07 26.27
C ILE A 71 4.75 -4.96 27.50
N GLU A 72 5.55 -5.99 27.79
CA GLU A 72 6.45 -6.04 28.95
C GLU A 72 7.82 -5.38 28.68
N GLY A 73 8.16 -5.20 27.39
CA GLY A 73 9.38 -4.53 26.98
C GLY A 73 9.34 -2.99 27.12
N PRO A 74 10.46 -2.31 26.83
CA PRO A 74 10.50 -0.85 26.81
C PRO A 74 9.55 -0.24 25.76
N GLU A 75 9.24 -0.99 24.70
CA GLU A 75 8.28 -0.64 23.67
C GLU A 75 7.32 -1.79 23.40
N ASP A 76 6.06 -1.47 23.09
CA ASP A 76 5.09 -2.45 22.64
C ASP A 76 5.53 -3.02 21.29
N ARG A 77 5.48 -4.34 21.13
CA ARG A 77 5.90 -4.99 19.88
C ARG A 77 5.11 -6.23 19.54
N LEU A 78 5.03 -6.51 18.24
CA LEU A 78 4.53 -7.77 17.74
C LEU A 78 5.67 -8.80 17.76
N LEU A 79 5.56 -9.83 18.60
CA LEU A 79 6.59 -10.88 18.66
C LEU A 79 6.53 -11.77 17.40
N PRO A 80 7.69 -12.18 16.85
CA PRO A 80 7.74 -13.21 15.83
C PRO A 80 7.08 -14.50 16.34
N VAL A 81 6.31 -15.19 15.48
CA VAL A 81 5.60 -16.42 15.86
C VAL A 81 6.56 -17.52 16.36
N ALA A 82 7.80 -17.53 15.86
CA ALA A 82 8.84 -18.45 16.30
C ALA A 82 9.28 -18.23 17.76
N GLU A 83 9.14 -17.02 18.30
CA GLU A 83 9.48 -16.66 19.68
C GLU A 83 8.35 -16.94 20.69
N LEU A 84 7.17 -17.32 20.20
CA LEU A 84 6.04 -17.69 21.04
C LEU A 84 6.28 -19.05 21.68
N THR A 85 5.99 -19.16 22.97
CA THR A 85 5.92 -20.44 23.67
C THR A 85 4.76 -21.28 23.14
N GLU A 86 4.74 -22.56 23.50
CA GLU A 86 3.67 -23.45 23.02
C GLU A 86 2.28 -23.02 23.50
N GLU A 87 2.17 -22.51 24.73
CA GLU A 87 0.91 -21.98 25.25
C GLU A 87 0.46 -20.72 24.50
N GLU A 88 1.39 -19.82 24.21
CA GLU A 88 1.14 -18.60 23.45
C GLU A 88 0.73 -18.92 22.01
N ARG A 89 1.38 -19.92 21.38
CA ARG A 89 0.99 -20.41 20.04
C ARG A 89 -0.41 -20.99 20.03
N ARG A 90 -0.77 -21.79 21.04
CA ARG A 90 -2.13 -22.32 21.19
C ARG A 90 -3.14 -21.19 21.37
N ARG A 91 -2.83 -20.17 22.19
CA ARG A 91 -3.71 -19.02 22.38
C ARG A 91 -3.88 -18.19 21.12
N ARG A 92 -2.77 -17.94 20.39
CA ARG A 92 -2.78 -17.29 19.08
C ARG A 92 -3.71 -18.03 18.13
N GLU A 93 -3.60 -19.36 18.03
CA GLU A 93 -4.41 -20.14 17.11
C GLU A 93 -5.90 -20.14 17.46
N GLN A 94 -6.24 -20.15 18.76
CA GLN A 94 -7.62 -19.98 19.23
C GLN A 94 -8.18 -18.61 18.81
N LEU A 95 -7.44 -17.53 19.07
CA LEU A 95 -7.85 -16.18 18.68
C LEU A 95 -7.95 -16.04 17.15
N ARG A 96 -7.00 -16.61 16.41
CA ARG A 96 -6.99 -16.60 14.95
C ARG A 96 -8.25 -17.26 14.38
N THR A 97 -8.59 -18.44 14.88
CA THR A 97 -9.79 -19.19 14.48
C THR A 97 -11.07 -18.42 14.84
N GLU A 98 -11.14 -17.86 16.04
CA GLU A 98 -12.27 -17.05 16.50
C GLU A 98 -12.48 -15.82 15.60
N LEU A 99 -11.42 -15.03 15.37
CA LEU A 99 -11.48 -13.80 14.58
C LEU A 99 -11.79 -14.09 13.10
N ALA A 100 -11.24 -15.17 12.55
CA ALA A 100 -11.56 -15.63 11.20
C ALA A 100 -13.03 -16.06 11.09
N GLY A 101 -13.58 -16.76 12.09
CA GLY A 101 -14.98 -17.14 12.15
C GLY A 101 -15.92 -15.93 12.23
N LEU A 102 -15.59 -14.93 13.06
CA LEU A 102 -16.35 -13.67 13.18
C LEU A 102 -16.29 -12.82 11.92
N ARG A 103 -15.22 -12.94 11.13
CA ARG A 103 -15.09 -12.32 9.81
C ARG A 103 -15.87 -13.09 8.73
N GLY A 104 -15.87 -14.41 8.80
CA GLY A 104 -16.42 -15.34 7.81
C GLY A 104 -17.91 -15.68 7.97
N SER A 105 -18.63 -15.14 8.96
CA SER A 105 -20.08 -15.34 9.09
C SER A 105 -20.92 -14.57 8.07
N THR A 106 -20.29 -13.82 7.16
CA THR A 106 -20.92 -13.11 6.02
C THR A 106 -20.18 -13.26 4.68
N ASP A 107 -19.12 -14.07 4.62
CA ASP A 107 -18.45 -14.44 3.37
C ASP A 107 -19.01 -15.78 2.89
N GLU A 108 -19.71 -15.79 1.75
CA GLU A 108 -19.94 -17.05 1.04
C GLU A 108 -18.57 -17.68 0.73
N PRO A 109 -18.31 -18.92 1.18
CA PRO A 109 -17.11 -19.64 0.81
C PRO A 109 -17.08 -19.77 -0.72
N GLY A 110 -16.08 -19.17 -1.37
CA GLY A 110 -15.87 -19.35 -2.82
C GLY A 110 -16.10 -18.12 -3.69
N SER A 111 -16.34 -16.91 -3.16
CA SER A 111 -16.22 -15.71 -4.01
C SER A 111 -14.78 -15.60 -4.54
N PRO A 112 -14.53 -15.72 -5.86
CA PRO A 112 -13.19 -15.72 -6.40
C PRO A 112 -12.49 -14.40 -6.06
N VAL A 113 -11.28 -14.51 -5.50
CA VAL A 113 -10.36 -13.38 -5.55
C VAL A 113 -10.04 -13.18 -7.02
N ALA A 114 -10.17 -11.95 -7.53
CA ALA A 114 -9.75 -11.68 -8.89
C ALA A 114 -8.25 -11.97 -8.99
N GLU A 115 -7.90 -13.10 -9.59
CA GLU A 115 -6.52 -13.44 -9.94
C GLU A 115 -6.02 -12.48 -11.02
N PHE A 116 -4.70 -12.32 -11.08
CA PHE A 116 -4.11 -11.60 -12.20
C PHE A 116 -4.36 -12.38 -13.51
N ALA A 117 -5.20 -11.82 -14.37
CA ALA A 117 -5.48 -12.31 -15.70
C ALA A 117 -4.49 -11.70 -16.71
N PRO A 118 -3.84 -12.53 -17.57
CA PRO A 118 -2.96 -12.05 -18.63
C PRO A 118 -3.63 -11.02 -19.56
N GLY A 119 -2.83 -10.11 -20.11
CA GLY A 119 -3.29 -9.03 -20.98
C GLY A 119 -3.09 -7.63 -20.38
N ASN A 120 -3.72 -6.60 -20.95
CA ASN A 120 -3.48 -5.21 -20.53
C ASN A 120 -3.94 -4.94 -19.09
N LEU A 121 -2.98 -4.80 -18.17
CA LEU A 121 -3.20 -4.56 -16.74
C LEU A 121 -4.04 -3.31 -16.44
N TRP A 122 -3.96 -2.30 -17.31
CA TRP A 122 -4.71 -1.06 -17.18
C TRP A 122 -6.14 -1.16 -17.71
N ARG A 123 -6.58 -2.31 -18.21
CA ARG A 123 -7.98 -2.56 -18.56
C ARG A 123 -8.75 -3.06 -17.33
N PHE A 124 -9.85 -2.39 -17.02
CA PHE A 124 -10.75 -2.70 -15.92
C PHE A 124 -12.09 -3.23 -16.47
N PRO A 125 -12.89 -3.94 -15.66
CA PRO A 125 -14.23 -4.34 -16.06
C PRO A 125 -15.09 -3.13 -16.43
N ALA A 126 -15.94 -3.26 -17.46
CA ALA A 126 -16.71 -2.14 -17.99
C ALA A 126 -17.69 -1.54 -16.97
N LYS A 127 -17.92 -0.23 -17.05
CA LYS A 127 -18.85 0.54 -16.20
C LYS A 127 -18.51 0.53 -14.69
N GLU A 128 -17.26 0.25 -14.35
CA GLU A 128 -16.77 0.33 -12.96
C GLU A 128 -15.96 1.62 -12.74
N ASP A 129 -15.93 2.08 -11.48
CA ASP A 129 -15.20 3.27 -11.08
C ASP A 129 -13.70 2.99 -10.91
N VAL A 130 -12.85 3.87 -11.44
CA VAL A 130 -11.40 3.89 -11.24
C VAL A 130 -11.01 5.24 -10.64
N VAL A 131 -10.32 5.21 -9.51
CA VAL A 131 -9.91 6.41 -8.77
C VAL A 131 -8.39 6.41 -8.62
N LEU A 132 -7.74 7.41 -9.23
CA LEU A 132 -6.32 7.69 -9.03
C LEU A 132 -6.17 8.58 -7.78
N VAL A 133 -5.31 8.19 -6.86
CA VAL A 133 -5.03 8.91 -5.61
C VAL A 133 -3.60 9.38 -5.66
N VAL A 134 -3.41 10.69 -5.78
CA VAL A 134 -2.08 11.28 -6.02
C VAL A 134 -1.58 12.00 -4.77
N SER A 135 -0.29 11.85 -4.50
CA SER A 135 0.41 12.60 -3.47
C SER A 135 0.20 14.11 -3.61
N GLN A 136 0.07 14.80 -2.48
CA GLN A 136 -0.08 16.24 -2.44
C GLN A 136 1.11 16.86 -1.71
N LEU A 137 1.74 17.87 -2.30
CA LEU A 137 2.80 18.62 -1.64
C LEU A 137 2.30 19.20 -0.31
N PRO A 138 3.11 19.19 0.76
CA PRO A 138 2.78 19.90 1.99
C PRO A 138 2.73 21.41 1.74
N GLU A 139 1.93 22.14 2.52
CA GLU A 139 1.66 23.58 2.32
C GLU A 139 2.94 24.42 2.20
N ASN A 140 3.96 24.12 3.00
CA ASN A 140 5.25 24.83 3.00
C ASN A 140 6.15 24.54 1.78
N ARG A 141 5.80 23.56 0.93
CA ARG A 141 6.54 23.22 -0.30
C ARG A 141 5.77 23.63 -1.55
N ARG A 142 4.57 24.19 -1.40
CA ARG A 142 3.74 24.64 -2.51
C ARG A 142 4.20 26.01 -2.99
N ILE A 143 4.18 26.19 -4.31
CA ILE A 143 4.36 27.51 -4.92
C ILE A 143 3.09 28.36 -4.72
N GLU A 144 3.21 29.67 -4.90
CA GLU A 144 2.10 30.63 -4.72
C GLU A 144 0.84 30.27 -5.52
N TYR A 145 1.02 29.83 -6.77
CA TYR A 145 -0.07 29.45 -7.66
C TYR A 145 -0.81 28.17 -7.26
N ALA A 146 -0.38 27.48 -6.21
CA ALA A 146 -1.11 26.34 -5.64
C ALA A 146 -2.11 26.76 -4.55
N ASP A 147 -2.14 28.04 -4.13
CA ASP A 147 -3.11 28.58 -3.17
C ASP A 147 -4.43 28.92 -3.88
N PRO A 148 -5.58 28.33 -3.46
CA PRO A 148 -6.91 28.69 -3.98
C PRO A 148 -7.29 30.16 -3.87
N ALA A 149 -6.64 30.94 -3.00
CA ALA A 149 -6.85 32.38 -2.88
C ALA A 149 -6.05 33.20 -3.91
N SER A 150 -5.06 32.59 -4.59
CA SER A 150 -4.28 33.24 -5.63
C SER A 150 -5.15 33.48 -6.89
N PRO A 151 -5.06 34.66 -7.54
CA PRO A 151 -5.75 34.89 -8.81
C PRO A 151 -5.24 33.98 -9.94
N ASP A 152 -3.99 33.50 -9.84
CA ASP A 152 -3.35 32.61 -10.81
C ASP A 152 -3.42 31.13 -10.37
N TYR A 153 -4.39 30.80 -9.49
CA TYR A 153 -4.53 29.47 -8.91
C TYR A 153 -4.66 28.36 -9.97
N ALA A 154 -3.77 27.37 -9.88
CA ALA A 154 -3.84 26.13 -10.62
C ALA A 154 -3.73 24.92 -9.66
N GLN A 155 -4.81 24.16 -9.53
CA GLN A 155 -4.91 23.05 -8.57
C GLN A 155 -3.77 22.01 -8.70
N LEU A 156 -3.34 21.70 -9.93
CA LEU A 156 -2.30 20.71 -10.20
C LEU A 156 -0.93 21.11 -9.60
N PHE A 157 -0.67 22.39 -9.35
CA PHE A 157 0.55 22.82 -8.66
C PHE A 157 0.61 22.39 -7.20
N SER A 158 -0.49 21.90 -6.63
CA SER A 158 -0.47 21.26 -5.30
C SER A 158 -0.08 19.79 -5.32
N TYR A 159 0.00 19.13 -6.49
CA TYR A 159 0.29 17.70 -6.62
C TYR A 159 1.80 17.47 -6.61
N ALA A 160 2.25 16.35 -6.00
CA ALA A 160 3.68 16.02 -5.98
C ALA A 160 4.14 15.19 -7.19
N ASP A 161 3.23 14.46 -7.85
CA ASP A 161 3.53 13.60 -8.99
C ASP A 161 2.66 13.92 -10.23
N PRO A 162 2.59 15.19 -10.69
CA PRO A 162 1.70 15.59 -11.80
C PRO A 162 2.04 14.90 -13.13
N ASP A 163 3.32 14.68 -13.43
CA ASP A 163 3.75 14.03 -14.68
C ASP A 163 3.24 12.58 -14.76
N ALA A 164 3.38 11.84 -13.65
CA ALA A 164 2.88 10.47 -13.54
C ALA A 164 1.35 10.42 -13.62
N LEU A 165 0.66 11.40 -13.02
CA LEU A 165 -0.80 11.52 -13.12
C LEU A 165 -1.24 11.74 -14.57
N ILE A 166 -0.65 12.70 -15.29
CA ILE A 166 -1.06 13.04 -16.65
C ILE A 166 -0.87 11.83 -17.58
N GLU A 167 0.30 11.20 -17.54
CA GLU A 167 0.64 9.99 -18.30
C GLU A 167 -0.39 8.88 -18.05
N LEU A 168 -0.62 8.53 -16.77
CA LEU A 168 -1.44 7.38 -16.42
C LEU A 168 -2.94 7.65 -16.61
N TYR A 169 -3.42 8.83 -16.25
CA TYR A 169 -4.84 9.19 -16.40
C TYR A 169 -5.26 9.12 -17.86
N GLY A 170 -4.44 9.65 -18.78
CA GLY A 170 -4.68 9.55 -20.22
C GLY A 170 -4.72 8.10 -20.70
N HIS A 171 -3.73 7.30 -20.28
CA HIS A 171 -3.63 5.90 -20.67
C HIS A 171 -4.81 5.05 -20.17
N ILE A 172 -5.19 5.19 -18.90
CA ILE A 172 -6.33 4.45 -18.33
C ILE A 172 -7.62 4.84 -19.04
N ARG A 173 -7.86 6.13 -19.30
CA ARG A 173 -9.07 6.55 -20.04
C ARG A 173 -9.10 5.99 -21.47
N ALA A 174 -7.97 5.98 -22.16
CA ALA A 174 -7.87 5.41 -23.50
C ALA A 174 -8.18 3.90 -23.50
N CYS A 175 -7.72 3.16 -22.48
CA CYS A 175 -7.97 1.72 -22.35
C CYS A 175 -9.42 1.40 -21.92
N ASN A 176 -10.12 2.33 -21.27
CA ASN A 176 -11.40 2.09 -20.60
C ASN A 176 -12.46 3.17 -20.94
N PRO A 177 -12.93 3.27 -22.20
CA PRO A 177 -13.83 4.32 -22.63
C PRO A 177 -15.21 4.30 -21.94
N THR A 178 -15.60 3.16 -21.38
CA THR A 178 -16.90 2.97 -20.70
C THR A 178 -16.85 3.17 -19.19
N ASN A 179 -15.66 3.42 -18.63
CA ASN A 179 -15.45 3.50 -17.19
C ASN A 179 -15.45 4.95 -16.72
N ASN A 180 -15.85 5.15 -15.48
CA ASN A 180 -15.70 6.44 -14.83
C ASN A 180 -14.32 6.51 -14.17
N VAL A 181 -13.41 7.26 -14.82
CA VAL A 181 -12.03 7.43 -14.35
C VAL A 181 -11.88 8.83 -13.78
N SER A 182 -11.51 8.92 -12.51
CA SER A 182 -11.31 10.17 -11.78
C SER A 182 -9.98 10.17 -11.05
N PHE A 183 -9.48 11.35 -10.69
CA PHE A 183 -8.29 11.50 -9.85
C PHE A 183 -8.55 12.53 -8.74
N ARG A 184 -7.88 12.34 -7.61
CA ARG A 184 -7.97 13.24 -6.46
C ARG A 184 -6.64 13.24 -5.70
N THR A 185 -6.32 14.34 -5.04
CA THR A 185 -5.42 14.27 -3.89
C THR A 185 -6.21 13.84 -2.67
N ALA A 186 -5.52 13.19 -1.73
CA ALA A 186 -6.09 12.87 -0.43
C ALA A 186 -5.04 13.13 0.64
N ASN A 187 -5.33 14.09 1.50
CA ASN A 187 -4.56 14.35 2.71
C ASN A 187 -5.43 14.02 3.93
N GLN A 188 -4.88 14.13 5.14
CA GLN A 188 -5.63 13.82 6.37
C GLN A 188 -6.89 14.70 6.56
N ARG A 189 -6.91 15.92 6.02
CA ARG A 189 -8.04 16.86 6.13
C ARG A 189 -9.13 16.61 5.09
N VAL A 190 -8.78 16.02 3.95
CA VAL A 190 -9.70 15.70 2.85
C VAL A 190 -9.50 14.24 2.45
N PRO A 191 -10.02 13.28 3.24
CA PRO A 191 -9.91 11.86 2.92
C PRO A 191 -10.80 11.50 1.72
N LEU A 192 -10.60 10.29 1.19
CA LEU A 192 -11.48 9.76 0.16
C LEU A 192 -12.88 9.49 0.74
N ARG A 193 -13.88 9.50 -0.13
CA ARG A 193 -15.24 9.11 0.26
C ARG A 193 -15.33 7.58 0.36
N PRO A 194 -16.25 7.02 1.18
CA PRO A 194 -16.41 5.56 1.31
C PRO A 194 -16.56 4.80 -0.02
N LYS A 195 -17.28 5.37 -0.99
CA LYS A 195 -17.43 4.77 -2.32
C LYS A 195 -16.14 4.76 -3.15
N GLU A 196 -15.21 5.68 -2.88
CA GLU A 196 -13.94 5.78 -3.59
C GLU A 196 -12.94 4.78 -3.03
N TYR A 197 -12.92 4.60 -1.70
CA TYR A 197 -12.14 3.55 -1.05
C TYR A 197 -12.46 2.14 -1.58
N THR A 198 -13.70 1.93 -2.03
CA THR A 198 -14.19 0.64 -2.53
C THR A 198 -14.19 0.53 -4.05
N ALA A 199 -13.59 1.50 -4.78
CA ALA A 199 -13.41 1.45 -6.24
C ALA A 199 -12.13 0.68 -6.65
N HIS A 200 -11.82 0.64 -7.95
CA HIS A 200 -10.44 0.35 -8.36
C HIS A 200 -9.56 1.53 -7.98
N LEU A 201 -8.57 1.29 -7.14
CA LEU A 201 -7.68 2.32 -6.63
C LEU A 201 -6.33 2.24 -7.34
N VAL A 202 -5.82 3.39 -7.76
CA VAL A 202 -4.48 3.54 -8.31
C VAL A 202 -3.75 4.61 -7.51
N LEU A 203 -2.78 4.22 -6.69
CA LEU A 203 -2.03 5.11 -5.82
C LEU A 203 -0.78 5.59 -6.53
N LEU A 204 -0.61 6.91 -6.63
CA LEU A 204 0.54 7.55 -7.25
C LEU A 204 1.38 8.29 -6.21
N GLY A 205 2.66 7.91 -6.14
CA GLY A 205 3.69 8.52 -5.30
C GLY A 205 3.87 7.89 -3.92
N GLY A 206 4.89 8.36 -3.23
CA GLY A 206 5.43 7.75 -2.01
C GLY A 206 4.68 8.05 -0.72
N VAL A 207 5.09 7.36 0.35
CA VAL A 207 4.45 7.43 1.68
C VAL A 207 4.66 8.76 2.40
N ASP A 208 5.65 9.57 1.98
CA ASP A 208 6.00 10.84 2.62
C ASP A 208 4.83 11.84 2.55
N TRP A 209 4.20 11.95 1.37
CA TRP A 209 3.17 12.96 1.09
C TRP A 209 1.85 12.36 0.59
N ASN A 210 1.68 11.04 0.77
CA ASN A 210 0.45 10.32 0.45
C ASN A 210 0.02 9.45 1.65
N PRO A 211 -0.72 10.03 2.61
CA PRO A 211 -1.18 9.28 3.78
C PRO A 211 -2.08 8.10 3.38
N GLN A 212 -2.79 8.19 2.25
CA GLN A 212 -3.60 7.09 1.74
C GLN A 212 -2.74 5.95 1.21
N THR A 213 -1.64 6.23 0.49
CA THR A 213 -0.67 5.20 0.11
C THR A 213 -0.10 4.52 1.35
N LYS A 214 0.27 5.28 2.39
CA LYS A 214 0.77 4.73 3.65
C LYS A 214 -0.25 3.80 4.32
N GLU A 215 -1.49 4.25 4.45
CA GLU A 215 -2.57 3.46 5.07
C GLU A 215 -2.92 2.20 4.27
N LEU A 216 -2.98 2.31 2.93
CA LEU A 216 -3.36 1.20 2.07
C LEU A 216 -2.23 0.18 1.90
N LEU A 217 -0.97 0.61 1.84
CA LEU A 217 0.18 -0.30 1.90
C LEU A 217 0.20 -1.07 3.22
N ALA A 218 -0.22 -0.46 4.33
CA ALA A 218 -0.36 -1.16 5.60
C ALA A 218 -1.53 -2.18 5.59
N LEU A 219 -2.43 -2.13 4.62
CA LEU A 219 -3.50 -3.12 4.41
C LEU A 219 -3.11 -4.21 3.40
N ILE A 220 -1.93 -4.13 2.81
CA ILE A 220 -1.41 -5.07 1.82
C ILE A 220 -0.39 -5.99 2.50
N ASP A 221 -0.53 -7.29 2.24
CA ASP A 221 0.40 -8.32 2.72
C ASP A 221 1.53 -8.52 1.70
N ALA A 222 2.41 -7.53 1.57
CA ALA A 222 3.59 -7.59 0.71
C ALA A 222 4.87 -7.37 1.54
N PRO A 223 6.00 -8.03 1.19
CA PRO A 223 7.24 -7.93 1.96
C PRO A 223 7.94 -6.57 1.79
N VAL A 224 7.49 -5.74 0.85
CA VAL A 224 8.11 -4.47 0.51
C VAL A 224 7.43 -3.33 1.27
N ARG A 225 8.22 -2.51 1.96
CA ARG A 225 7.77 -1.27 2.59
C ARG A 225 8.63 -0.11 2.15
N GLN A 226 8.02 1.05 1.92
CA GLN A 226 8.78 2.29 1.76
C GLN A 226 9.07 2.90 3.13
N VAL A 227 10.32 3.28 3.35
CA VAL A 227 10.78 4.04 4.50
C VAL A 227 10.89 5.48 4.06
N GLY A 228 10.12 6.34 4.74
CA GLY A 228 10.13 7.77 4.44
C GLY A 228 11.47 8.42 4.77
N ARG A 229 11.70 9.61 4.23
CA ARG A 229 12.87 10.42 4.60
C ARG A 229 12.70 10.83 6.06
N GLY A 230 13.70 10.63 6.90
CA GLY A 230 13.62 10.99 8.32
C GLY A 230 13.26 12.47 8.50
N ASP A 231 12.44 12.78 9.50
CA ASP A 231 12.10 14.17 9.90
C ASP A 231 13.20 14.82 10.77
N GLY A 232 14.45 14.32 10.74
CA GLY A 232 15.55 14.81 11.57
C GLY A 232 16.94 14.48 11.00
N ASP A 233 17.96 15.10 11.61
CA ASP A 233 19.39 15.18 11.22
C ASP A 233 20.17 13.84 11.08
N ASP A 234 19.50 12.70 10.90
CA ASP A 234 20.15 11.48 10.43
C ASP A 234 20.19 11.52 8.88
N ASP A 235 21.39 11.36 8.32
CA ASP A 235 21.71 11.27 6.88
C ASP A 235 21.05 10.05 6.15
N GLY A 236 19.93 9.54 6.67
CA GLY A 236 19.16 8.44 6.14
C GLY A 236 18.44 8.84 4.86
N PHE A 237 19.08 8.60 3.71
CA PHE A 237 18.38 8.54 2.43
C PHE A 237 17.19 7.60 2.57
N GLY A 238 15.97 8.11 2.39
CA GLY A 238 14.77 7.29 2.32
C GLY A 238 14.91 6.18 1.27
N GLY A 239 14.14 5.11 1.40
CA GLY A 239 14.30 3.96 0.52
C GLY A 239 13.20 2.93 0.66
N PHE A 240 13.47 1.73 0.17
CA PHE A 240 12.58 0.58 0.30
C PHE A 240 13.26 -0.51 1.12
N VAL A 241 12.50 -1.14 1.99
CA VAL A 241 12.93 -2.32 2.75
C VAL A 241 12.13 -3.52 2.30
N VAL A 242 12.81 -4.65 2.15
CA VAL A 242 12.19 -5.93 1.82
C VAL A 242 12.48 -6.92 2.94
N THR A 243 11.43 -7.48 3.53
CA THR A 243 11.54 -8.58 4.49
C THR A 243 11.52 -9.91 3.74
N ARG A 244 12.64 -10.62 3.76
CA ARG A 244 12.81 -11.95 3.15
C ARG A 244 12.09 -13.03 3.96
N PRO A 245 11.80 -14.21 3.37
CA PRO A 245 11.09 -15.29 4.07
C PRO A 245 11.77 -15.79 5.35
N ASP A 246 13.10 -15.68 5.42
CA ASP A 246 13.92 -16.02 6.60
C ASP A 246 13.93 -14.91 7.67
N GLY A 247 13.24 -13.80 7.42
CA GLY A 247 13.20 -12.62 8.29
C GLY A 247 14.32 -11.61 8.04
N ALA A 248 15.25 -11.86 7.09
CA ALA A 248 16.29 -10.91 6.75
C ALA A 248 15.69 -9.63 6.14
N ILE A 249 16.26 -8.47 6.48
CA ILE A 249 15.82 -7.17 5.96
C ILE A 249 16.85 -6.68 4.96
N GLU A 250 16.42 -6.42 3.74
CA GLU A 250 17.24 -5.83 2.69
C GLU A 250 16.81 -4.40 2.39
N HIS A 251 17.78 -3.50 2.28
CA HIS A 251 17.57 -2.07 2.04
C HIS A 251 17.95 -1.70 0.60
N PHE A 252 17.05 -0.97 -0.06
CA PHE A 252 17.25 -0.46 -1.40
C PHE A 252 17.11 1.07 -1.39
N ASN A 253 18.20 1.76 -1.74
CA ASN A 253 18.30 3.22 -1.71
C ASN A 253 18.60 3.76 -3.11
N THR A 254 18.20 5.00 -3.36
CA THR A 254 18.53 5.70 -4.60
C THR A 254 20.04 5.91 -4.72
N GLN A 255 20.57 5.84 -5.95
CA GLN A 255 21.96 6.17 -6.19
C GLN A 255 22.11 7.66 -6.49
N VAL A 256 23.10 8.26 -5.84
CA VAL A 256 23.44 9.67 -5.96
C VAL A 256 24.89 9.76 -6.44
N SER A 257 25.16 10.62 -7.42
CA SER A 257 26.52 10.90 -7.87
C SER A 257 27.30 11.71 -6.83
N PRO A 258 28.64 11.80 -6.95
CA PRO A 258 29.47 12.55 -6.00
C PRO A 258 29.12 14.04 -5.85
N ASP A 259 28.44 14.63 -6.84
CA ASP A 259 27.95 16.01 -6.85
C ASP A 259 26.56 16.18 -6.23
N GLY A 260 25.96 15.11 -5.70
CA GLY A 260 24.66 15.13 -5.03
C GLY A 260 23.45 14.97 -5.96
N ALA A 261 23.66 14.76 -7.26
CA ALA A 261 22.55 14.52 -8.19
C ALA A 261 22.07 13.06 -8.13
N VAL A 262 20.74 12.85 -8.14
CA VAL A 262 20.17 11.50 -8.22
C VAL A 262 20.40 10.95 -9.62
N VAL A 263 21.18 9.88 -9.73
CA VAL A 263 21.51 9.19 -11.00
C VAL A 263 20.68 7.92 -11.21
N GLU A 264 20.10 7.38 -10.14
CA GLU A 264 19.17 6.26 -10.19
C GLU A 264 18.12 6.41 -9.10
N ASP A 265 16.85 6.36 -9.50
CA ASP A 265 15.72 6.29 -8.58
C ASP A 265 15.22 4.84 -8.44
N ILE A 266 14.38 4.57 -7.45
CA ILE A 266 13.76 3.28 -7.22
C ILE A 266 12.25 3.41 -7.38
N ALA A 267 11.66 2.45 -8.09
CA ALA A 267 10.24 2.34 -8.38
C ALA A 267 9.66 1.04 -7.81
N LEU A 268 8.64 1.17 -6.97
CA LEU A 268 7.75 0.09 -6.57
C LEU A 268 6.51 0.10 -7.46
N PHE A 269 6.26 -1.03 -8.12
CA PHE A 269 4.97 -1.36 -8.70
C PHE A 269 4.34 -2.48 -7.88
N TYR A 270 3.11 -2.30 -7.40
CA TYR A 270 2.33 -3.36 -6.77
C TYR A 270 0.94 -3.43 -7.42
N ARG A 271 0.40 -4.64 -7.55
CA ARG A 271 -1.01 -4.85 -7.87
C ARG A 271 -1.57 -6.00 -7.05
N GLY A 272 -2.80 -5.85 -6.58
CA GLY A 272 -3.54 -6.92 -5.94
C GLY A 272 -5.01 -6.55 -5.69
N PRO A 273 -5.75 -7.39 -4.94
CA PRO A 273 -7.14 -7.12 -4.61
C PRO A 273 -7.21 -5.90 -3.68
N ASN A 274 -8.25 -5.09 -3.84
CA ASN A 274 -8.48 -3.99 -2.92
C ASN A 274 -8.88 -4.59 -1.54
N PRO A 275 -8.13 -4.33 -0.46
CA PRO A 275 -8.41 -4.88 0.86
C PRO A 275 -9.77 -4.42 1.41
N LEU A 276 -10.31 -3.30 0.92
CA LEU A 276 -11.61 -2.75 1.28
C LEU A 276 -12.74 -3.21 0.34
N ASN A 277 -12.41 -3.80 -0.81
CA ASN A 277 -13.36 -4.41 -1.74
C ASN A 277 -12.67 -5.46 -2.64
N ARG A 278 -12.73 -6.74 -2.27
CA ARG A 278 -12.00 -7.82 -2.98
C ARG A 278 -12.42 -8.02 -4.45
N LYS A 279 -13.54 -7.44 -4.89
CA LYS A 279 -13.97 -7.41 -6.30
C LYS A 279 -13.35 -6.28 -7.12
N ARG A 280 -12.49 -5.47 -6.49
CA ARG A 280 -11.74 -4.38 -7.11
C ARG A 280 -10.26 -4.57 -6.87
N THR A 281 -9.45 -3.75 -7.52
CA THR A 281 -7.99 -3.83 -7.44
C THR A 281 -7.42 -2.60 -6.75
N VAL A 282 -6.28 -2.78 -6.09
CA VAL A 282 -5.35 -1.71 -5.75
C VAL A 282 -4.12 -1.87 -6.63
N THR A 283 -3.69 -0.79 -7.25
CA THR A 283 -2.41 -0.69 -7.93
C THR A 283 -1.62 0.45 -7.30
N VAL A 284 -0.35 0.24 -7.00
CA VAL A 284 0.54 1.26 -6.43
C VAL A 284 1.68 1.48 -7.40
N CYS A 285 1.86 2.73 -7.82
CA CYS A 285 3.02 3.20 -8.57
C CYS A 285 3.71 4.23 -7.70
N ASN A 286 4.84 3.84 -7.11
CA ASN A 286 5.50 4.61 -6.07
C ASN A 286 6.99 4.71 -6.40
N GLY A 287 7.57 5.90 -6.30
CA GLY A 287 9.01 6.10 -6.36
C GLY A 287 9.58 6.71 -5.09
N MET A 288 10.90 6.63 -4.93
CA MET A 288 11.56 7.43 -3.89
C MET A 288 11.52 8.92 -4.24
N TYR A 289 11.63 9.26 -5.53
CA TYR A 289 11.33 10.60 -6.06
C TYR A 289 10.34 10.50 -7.23
N GLY A 290 9.92 11.66 -7.75
CA GLY A 290 8.93 11.72 -8.84
C GLY A 290 9.36 10.99 -10.12
N ARG A 291 10.67 10.87 -10.37
CA ARG A 291 11.20 10.10 -11.51
C ARG A 291 10.91 8.61 -11.34
N GLY A 292 11.07 8.07 -10.13
CA GLY A 292 10.71 6.70 -9.77
C GLY A 292 9.20 6.45 -9.93
N THR A 293 8.36 7.37 -9.46
CA THR A 293 6.89 7.27 -9.63
C THR A 293 6.53 7.21 -11.11
N LEU A 294 7.08 8.13 -11.91
CA LEU A 294 6.87 8.15 -13.36
C LEU A 294 7.44 6.90 -14.05
N GLY A 295 8.57 6.38 -13.59
CA GLY A 295 9.15 5.13 -14.08
C GLY A 295 8.24 3.93 -13.83
N ALA A 296 7.65 3.82 -12.63
CA ALA A 296 6.67 2.79 -12.30
C ALA A 296 5.44 2.83 -13.22
N VAL A 297 4.96 4.05 -13.55
CA VAL A 297 3.86 4.25 -14.50
C VAL A 297 4.28 3.84 -15.92
N ARG A 298 5.40 4.40 -16.40
CA ARG A 298 5.88 4.18 -17.78
C ARG A 298 6.21 2.74 -18.08
N ALA A 299 6.58 1.96 -17.07
CA ALA A 299 6.79 0.52 -17.22
C ALA A 299 5.63 -0.19 -17.95
N LEU A 300 4.40 0.33 -17.82
CA LEU A 300 3.20 -0.23 -18.46
C LEU A 300 2.41 0.78 -19.32
N THR A 301 2.91 2.00 -19.53
CA THR A 301 2.29 2.98 -20.44
C THR A 301 3.15 3.33 -21.67
N ASP A 302 4.48 3.28 -21.54
CA ASP A 302 5.41 3.59 -22.63
C ASP A 302 5.31 2.52 -23.72
N PRO A 303 4.90 2.86 -24.96
CA PRO A 303 4.71 1.88 -26.03
C PRO A 303 5.96 1.07 -26.39
N ARG A 304 7.17 1.55 -26.06
CA ARG A 304 8.43 0.82 -26.34
C ARG A 304 8.69 -0.32 -25.36
N PHE A 305 8.14 -0.25 -24.15
CA PHE A 305 8.43 -1.17 -23.05
C PHE A 305 7.18 -1.88 -22.53
N ARG A 306 6.00 -1.23 -22.60
CA ARG A 306 4.78 -1.71 -21.96
C ARG A 306 4.41 -3.13 -22.38
N ASP A 307 4.53 -3.46 -23.67
CA ASP A 307 4.05 -4.74 -24.19
C ASP A 307 4.99 -5.87 -23.70
N ARG A 308 6.31 -5.68 -23.75
CA ARG A 308 7.28 -6.66 -23.23
C ARG A 308 7.27 -6.77 -21.70
N ASN A 309 7.03 -5.66 -21.00
CA ASN A 309 6.87 -5.66 -19.54
C ASN A 309 5.57 -6.39 -19.14
N GLN A 310 4.49 -6.19 -19.90
CA GLN A 310 3.24 -6.94 -19.71
C GLN A 310 3.44 -8.44 -19.95
N GLU A 311 4.14 -8.83 -21.02
CA GLU A 311 4.49 -10.24 -21.28
C GLU A 311 5.35 -10.85 -20.16
N HIS A 312 6.23 -10.05 -19.54
CA HIS A 312 6.96 -10.48 -18.34
C HIS A 312 6.00 -10.74 -17.17
N LEU A 313 5.07 -9.83 -16.89
CA LEU A 313 4.06 -10.01 -15.85
C LEU A 313 3.19 -11.25 -16.08
N ASP A 314 2.70 -11.41 -17.31
CA ASP A 314 1.83 -12.51 -17.71
C ASP A 314 2.54 -13.86 -17.54
N ARG A 315 3.84 -13.95 -17.85
CA ARG A 315 4.62 -15.17 -17.61
C ARG A 315 4.94 -15.40 -16.13
N ARG A 316 5.23 -14.33 -15.39
CA ARG A 316 5.81 -14.42 -14.04
C ARG A 316 4.76 -14.50 -12.92
N PHE A 317 3.60 -13.88 -13.12
CA PHE A 317 2.60 -13.67 -12.08
C PHE A 317 1.18 -14.10 -12.50
N ALA A 318 1.00 -14.81 -13.62
CA ALA A 318 -0.29 -15.39 -13.96
C ALA A 318 -0.83 -16.27 -12.82
N GLY A 319 -2.11 -16.09 -12.49
CA GLY A 319 -2.80 -16.88 -11.47
C GLY A 319 -2.49 -16.50 -10.02
N VAL A 320 -1.56 -15.57 -9.75
CA VAL A 320 -1.38 -15.05 -8.39
C VAL A 320 -2.33 -13.87 -8.13
N PRO A 321 -2.91 -13.74 -6.94
CA PRO A 321 -3.86 -12.66 -6.64
C PRO A 321 -3.19 -11.29 -6.56
N SER A 322 -1.90 -11.27 -6.24
CA SER A 322 -1.13 -10.05 -6.01
C SER A 322 0.34 -10.24 -6.32
N PHE A 323 1.00 -9.18 -6.76
CA PHE A 323 2.43 -9.16 -7.03
C PHE A 323 3.02 -7.76 -6.78
N SER A 324 4.33 -7.71 -6.61
CA SER A 324 5.09 -6.47 -6.68
C SER A 324 6.43 -6.65 -7.41
N ILE A 325 6.89 -5.56 -8.02
CA ILE A 325 8.23 -5.43 -8.59
C ILE A 325 8.83 -4.16 -8.00
N LEU A 326 9.99 -4.30 -7.38
CA LEU A 326 10.88 -3.19 -7.09
C LEU A 326 11.89 -3.10 -8.24
N SER A 327 12.05 -1.92 -8.83
CA SER A 327 12.87 -1.73 -10.02
C SER A 327 13.70 -0.45 -9.97
N ARG A 328 14.83 -0.47 -10.67
CA ARG A 328 15.70 0.69 -10.88
C ARG A 328 15.13 1.56 -11.98
N VAL A 329 15.19 2.86 -11.79
CA VAL A 329 14.84 3.88 -12.77
C VAL A 329 16.11 4.70 -13.05
N PRO A 330 16.88 4.34 -14.08
CA PRO A 330 18.07 5.09 -14.46
C PRO A 330 17.70 6.52 -14.83
N ILE A 331 18.53 7.47 -14.44
CA ILE A 331 18.35 8.88 -14.78
C ILE A 331 19.45 9.29 -15.74
N PHE A 332 19.05 9.72 -16.94
CA PHE A 332 19.96 10.22 -17.95
C PHE A 332 19.55 11.62 -18.37
N ASN A 333 20.48 12.58 -18.32
CA ASN A 333 20.21 14.00 -18.61
C ASN A 333 18.95 14.53 -17.89
N ASN A 334 18.87 14.27 -16.57
CA ASN A 334 17.75 14.63 -15.70
C ASN A 334 16.40 13.97 -16.02
N GLN A 335 16.34 13.02 -16.96
CA GLN A 335 15.14 12.27 -17.31
C GLN A 335 15.19 10.86 -16.74
N GLY A 336 14.14 10.46 -16.01
CA GLY A 336 13.95 9.07 -15.60
C GLY A 336 13.57 8.21 -16.80
N LEU A 337 14.35 7.17 -17.06
CA LEU A 337 14.10 6.22 -18.14
C LEU A 337 13.10 5.14 -17.72
N THR A 338 12.34 4.64 -18.68
CA THR A 338 11.39 3.55 -18.44
C THR A 338 12.13 2.28 -17.98
N PRO A 339 11.79 1.68 -16.84
CA PRO A 339 12.41 0.43 -16.41
C PRO A 339 11.98 -0.73 -17.32
N ASP A 340 12.96 -1.54 -17.74
CA ASP A 340 12.73 -2.75 -18.51
C ASP A 340 12.71 -3.96 -17.58
N TRP A 341 11.50 -4.46 -17.29
CA TRP A 341 11.34 -5.62 -16.41
C TRP A 341 11.74 -6.93 -17.07
N THR A 342 12.12 -6.96 -18.34
CA THR A 342 12.73 -8.16 -18.94
C THR A 342 14.21 -8.30 -18.53
N LEU A 343 14.87 -7.22 -18.12
CA LEU A 343 16.29 -7.21 -17.74
C LEU A 343 16.47 -7.37 -16.23
N ALA A 344 17.23 -8.40 -15.81
CA ALA A 344 17.49 -8.67 -14.40
C ALA A 344 18.16 -7.49 -13.68
N ALA A 345 19.03 -6.74 -14.37
CA ALA A 345 19.70 -5.57 -13.80
C ALA A 345 18.72 -4.47 -13.35
N HIS A 346 17.57 -4.35 -14.01
CA HIS A 346 16.55 -3.35 -13.67
C HIS A 346 15.61 -3.83 -12.56
N ARG A 347 15.57 -5.12 -12.24
CA ARG A 347 14.72 -5.69 -11.18
C ARG A 347 15.52 -5.83 -9.89
N LEU A 348 15.10 -5.11 -8.85
CA LEU A 348 15.69 -5.18 -7.52
C LEU A 348 15.09 -6.34 -6.71
N HIS A 349 13.77 -6.49 -6.80
CA HIS A 349 13.03 -7.52 -6.09
C HIS A 349 11.71 -7.81 -6.81
N GLU A 350 11.26 -9.06 -6.75
CA GLU A 350 9.99 -9.53 -7.30
C GLU A 350 9.28 -10.39 -6.26
N TRP A 351 8.01 -10.11 -6.01
CA TRP A 351 7.18 -10.87 -5.08
C TRP A 351 5.83 -11.25 -5.72
N PRO A 352 5.29 -12.46 -5.49
CA PRO A 352 5.91 -13.58 -4.74
C PRO A 352 7.18 -14.08 -5.42
N GLU A 353 8.17 -14.53 -4.64
CA GLU A 353 9.41 -15.13 -5.16
C GLU A 353 9.09 -16.41 -5.96
N THR A 354 9.92 -16.75 -6.96
CA THR A 354 9.78 -18.03 -7.66
C THR A 354 10.14 -19.16 -6.70
N ASN A 355 9.22 -20.11 -6.51
CA ASN A 355 9.51 -21.37 -5.82
C ASN A 355 10.65 -22.15 -6.49
#